data_AF-A0A7W6A745-F1
#
_entry.id   AF-A0A7W6A745-F1
#
_cell.length_a   1.000
_cell.length_b   1.000
_cell.length_c   1.000
_cell.angle_alpha   90.00
_cell.angle_beta   90.00
_cell.angle_gamma   90.00
#
_symmetry.space_group_name_H-M   'P 1'
#
loop_
_entity.id
_entity.type
_entity.pdbx_description
1 polymer ?
#
loop_
_entity_poly.entity_id
_entity_poly.type
_entity_poly.pdbx_seq_one_letter_code
_entity_poly.pdbx_strand_id
1 'polypeptide(L)'
;MTFTATPSSHRFLPALIGGAAGVLIAFVFLIAPVWRLEMLVTQLGLADILSAARPPLGTKARLLLAFGAGAGAGAVVWAAAYLLWGPGGLLARRTPAVRDEADTDYVPAVRRSDRHPDAPPRRPLLAAELGAPPPPPSEDDEEERTLPADLDQPLAAFDPDSMRAVPREPMPIAPMHEPDVEEKGARLPPPDPQNDSIESLLDRLERDAARRKMKRPD
;
A
#
# COMPACT_ATOMS: atom_id res chain seq x y z
N MET A 1 17.47 12.78 -9.73
CA MET A 1 18.29 11.61 -9.32
C MET A 1 17.32 10.45 -9.18
N THR A 2 17.36 9.48 -10.07
CA THR A 2 16.54 8.27 -9.99
C THR A 2 17.36 7.20 -9.29
N PHE A 3 17.05 6.92 -8.03
CA PHE A 3 17.60 5.80 -7.30
C PHE A 3 16.98 4.51 -7.85
N THR A 4 17.72 3.74 -8.64
CA THR A 4 17.36 2.34 -8.93
C THR A 4 17.72 1.50 -7.71
N ALA A 5 16.78 1.40 -6.77
CA ALA A 5 16.90 0.46 -5.67
C ALA A 5 16.83 -0.97 -6.24
N THR A 6 17.94 -1.71 -6.16
CA THR A 6 17.95 -3.13 -6.45
C THR A 6 17.01 -3.86 -5.46
N PRO A 7 16.05 -4.66 -5.94
CA PRO A 7 15.15 -5.36 -5.04
C PRO A 7 15.95 -6.34 -4.17
N SER A 8 15.76 -6.28 -2.85
CA SER A 8 16.43 -7.18 -1.91
C SER A 8 16.11 -8.64 -2.24
N SER A 9 17.14 -9.47 -2.44
CA SER A 9 17.04 -10.89 -2.80
C SER A 9 16.16 -11.72 -1.86
N HIS A 10 15.98 -11.28 -0.61
CA HIS A 10 15.16 -11.96 0.39
C HIS A 10 13.66 -12.01 0.07
N ARG A 11 13.14 -11.18 -0.85
CA ARG A 11 11.72 -11.20 -1.23
C ARG A 11 11.30 -12.50 -1.91
N PHE A 12 12.23 -13.18 -2.57
CA PHE A 12 11.95 -14.42 -3.30
C PHE A 12 12.13 -15.68 -2.44
N LEU A 13 12.65 -15.55 -1.22
CA LEU A 13 12.95 -16.69 -0.35
C LEU A 13 11.71 -17.58 -0.07
N PRO A 14 10.53 -17.04 0.27
CA PRO A 14 9.34 -17.87 0.47
C PRO A 14 8.93 -18.61 -0.80
N ALA A 15 9.00 -17.95 -1.96
CA ALA A 15 8.66 -18.53 -3.26
C ALA A 15 9.60 -19.70 -3.62
N LEU A 16 10.90 -19.56 -3.35
CA LEU A 16 11.87 -20.64 -3.54
C LEU A 16 11.61 -21.83 -2.62
N ILE A 17 11.30 -21.58 -1.34
CA ILE A 17 11.00 -22.64 -0.36
C ILE A 17 9.74 -23.41 -0.78
N GLY A 18 8.66 -22.71 -1.11
CA GLY A 18 7.42 -23.33 -1.56
C GLY A 18 7.58 -24.07 -2.89
N GLY A 19 8.30 -23.48 -3.85
CA GLY A 19 8.62 -24.13 -5.12
C GLY A 19 9.43 -25.41 -4.95
N ALA A 20 10.49 -25.38 -4.15
CA ALA A 20 11.32 -26.55 -3.86
C ALA A 20 10.51 -27.65 -3.16
N ALA A 21 9.68 -27.30 -2.18
CA ALA A 21 8.80 -28.25 -1.50
C ALA A 21 7.80 -28.89 -2.46
N GLY A 22 7.17 -28.09 -3.34
CA GLY A 22 6.23 -28.59 -4.34
C GLY A 22 6.88 -29.56 -5.34
N VAL A 23 8.07 -29.23 -5.83
CA VAL A 23 8.84 -30.11 -6.73
C VAL A 23 9.22 -31.42 -6.03
N LEU A 24 9.67 -31.34 -4.78
CA LEU A 24 10.01 -32.54 -3.99
C LEU A 24 8.81 -33.48 -3.84
N ILE A 25 7.62 -32.93 -3.51
CA ILE A 25 6.41 -33.75 -3.37
C ILE A 25 5.97 -34.34 -4.71
N ALA A 26 5.99 -33.57 -5.81
CA ALA A 26 5.69 -34.10 -7.13
C ALA A 26 6.64 -35.26 -7.50
N PHE A 27 7.91 -35.15 -7.16
CA PHE A 27 8.91 -36.19 -7.40
C PHE A 27 8.66 -37.46 -6.58
N VAL A 28 8.26 -37.32 -5.31
CA VAL A 28 7.85 -38.45 -4.47
C VAL A 28 6.68 -39.21 -5.10
N PHE A 29 5.67 -38.51 -5.63
CA PHE A 29 4.54 -39.14 -6.32
C PHE A 29 4.96 -39.85 -7.62
N LEU A 30 5.95 -39.34 -8.34
CA LEU A 30 6.47 -39.95 -9.56
C LEU A 30 7.22 -41.27 -9.30
N ILE A 31 8.00 -41.33 -8.23
CA ILE A 31 8.79 -42.53 -7.86
C ILE A 31 7.96 -43.53 -7.06
N ALA A 32 6.87 -43.08 -6.42
CA ALA A 32 6.02 -43.94 -5.61
C ALA A 32 5.53 -45.18 -6.39
N PRO A 33 5.62 -46.39 -5.79
CA PRO A 33 5.08 -47.60 -6.39
C PRO A 33 3.58 -47.47 -6.68
N VAL A 34 3.11 -48.07 -7.79
CA VAL A 34 1.71 -47.97 -8.27
C VAL A 34 0.73 -48.34 -7.17
N TRP A 35 0.97 -49.49 -6.52
CA TRP A 35 0.10 -50.02 -5.47
C TRP A 35 -0.09 -49.06 -4.29
N ARG A 36 0.93 -48.25 -3.94
CA ARG A 36 0.79 -47.24 -2.86
C ARG A 36 -0.11 -46.09 -3.26
N LEU A 37 0.01 -45.63 -4.50
CA LEU A 37 -0.82 -44.55 -5.02
C LEU A 37 -2.27 -44.99 -5.13
N GLU A 38 -2.51 -46.21 -5.63
CA GLU A 38 -3.86 -46.77 -5.71
C GLU A 38 -4.49 -46.90 -4.32
N MET A 39 -3.74 -47.42 -3.34
CA MET A 39 -4.21 -47.54 -1.96
C MET A 39 -4.55 -46.18 -1.34
N LEU A 40 -3.70 -45.16 -1.53
CA LEU A 40 -3.99 -43.80 -1.07
C LEU A 40 -5.24 -43.23 -1.76
N VAL A 41 -5.35 -43.36 -3.08
CA VAL A 41 -6.50 -42.84 -3.84
C VAL A 41 -7.80 -43.50 -3.39
N THR A 42 -7.79 -44.81 -3.14
CA THR A 42 -8.96 -45.52 -2.62
C THR A 42 -9.26 -45.11 -1.18
N GLN A 43 -8.26 -44.96 -0.31
CA GLN A 43 -8.44 -44.52 1.08
C GLN A 43 -8.99 -43.09 1.20
N LEU A 44 -8.56 -42.18 0.31
CA LEU A 44 -9.08 -40.82 0.26
C LEU A 44 -10.47 -40.71 -0.41
N GLY A 45 -11.02 -41.80 -0.96
CA GLY A 45 -12.28 -41.76 -1.72
C GLY A 45 -12.20 -40.96 -3.02
N LEU A 46 -11.00 -40.70 -3.53
CA LEU A 46 -10.79 -39.87 -4.72
C LEU A 46 -11.39 -40.49 -5.98
N ALA A 47 -11.47 -41.82 -6.03
CA ALA A 47 -12.06 -42.58 -7.14
C ALA A 47 -13.58 -42.40 -7.28
N ASP A 48 -14.26 -41.98 -6.21
CA ASP A 48 -15.71 -41.74 -6.21
C ASP A 48 -16.05 -40.36 -6.77
N ILE A 49 -15.16 -39.38 -6.57
CA ILE A 49 -15.31 -38.00 -7.03
C ILE A 49 -14.75 -37.82 -8.44
N LEU A 50 -13.55 -38.36 -8.69
CA LEU A 50 -12.90 -38.30 -10.00
C LEU A 50 -12.89 -39.69 -10.64
N SER A 51 -13.70 -39.86 -11.68
CA SER A 51 -13.70 -41.07 -12.51
C SER A 51 -12.32 -41.36 -13.12
N ALA A 52 -11.53 -40.32 -13.38
CA ALA A 52 -10.15 -40.42 -13.87
C ALA A 52 -9.15 -40.99 -12.83
N ALA A 53 -9.54 -41.09 -11.56
CA ALA A 53 -8.72 -41.64 -10.47
C ALA A 53 -9.05 -43.11 -10.15
N ARG A 54 -9.92 -43.77 -10.92
CA ARG A 54 -10.22 -45.20 -10.72
C ARG A 54 -9.01 -46.08 -11.09
N PRO A 55 -8.66 -47.09 -10.26
CA PRO A 55 -7.63 -48.06 -10.63
C PRO A 55 -7.99 -48.82 -11.91
N PRO A 56 -7.01 -49.20 -12.74
CA PRO A 56 -5.57 -48.96 -12.59
C PRO A 56 -5.15 -47.52 -12.94
N LEU A 57 -4.26 -46.93 -12.12
CA LEU A 57 -3.77 -45.56 -12.35
C LEU A 57 -2.81 -45.51 -13.55
N GLY A 58 -3.32 -45.10 -14.71
CA GLY A 58 -2.49 -44.86 -15.90
C GLY A 58 -1.47 -43.72 -15.72
N THR A 59 -0.45 -43.66 -16.60
CA THR A 59 0.62 -42.65 -16.54
C THR A 59 0.10 -41.21 -16.51
N LYS A 60 -1.00 -40.92 -17.23
CA LYS A 60 -1.63 -39.59 -17.23
C LYS A 60 -2.20 -39.21 -15.85
N ALA A 61 -2.88 -40.15 -15.19
CA ALA A 61 -3.43 -39.94 -13.86
C ALA A 61 -2.31 -39.70 -12.84
N ARG A 62 -1.17 -40.41 -12.97
CA ARG A 62 0.01 -40.19 -12.14
C ARG A 62 0.63 -38.81 -12.32
N LEU A 63 0.77 -38.35 -13.55
CA LEU A 63 1.28 -37.00 -13.84
C LEU A 63 0.36 -35.92 -13.25
N LEU A 64 -0.96 -36.09 -13.39
CA LEU A 64 -1.93 -35.17 -12.81
C LEU A 64 -1.90 -35.17 -11.28
N LEU A 65 -1.82 -36.35 -10.65
CA LEU A 65 -1.69 -36.45 -9.19
C LEU A 65 -0.38 -35.83 -8.69
N ALA A 66 0.75 -36.11 -9.35
CA ALA A 66 2.03 -35.55 -8.98
C ALA A 66 2.03 -34.02 -9.09
N PHE A 67 1.49 -33.49 -10.19
CA PHE A 67 1.40 -32.04 -10.39
C PHE A 67 0.43 -31.38 -9.40
N GLY A 68 -0.75 -31.97 -9.20
CA GLY A 68 -1.76 -31.45 -8.27
C GLY A 68 -1.28 -31.47 -6.82
N ALA A 69 -0.72 -32.58 -6.36
CA ALA A 69 -0.16 -32.71 -5.02
C ALA A 69 1.04 -31.77 -4.81
N GLY A 70 1.95 -31.71 -5.79
CA GLY A 70 3.11 -30.82 -5.75
C GLY A 70 2.74 -29.34 -5.72
N ALA A 71 1.85 -28.90 -6.62
CA ALA A 71 1.39 -27.52 -6.67
C ALA A 71 0.61 -27.13 -5.40
N GLY A 72 -0.28 -28.00 -4.93
CA GLY A 72 -1.05 -27.78 -3.71
C GLY A 72 -0.16 -27.65 -2.47
N ALA A 73 0.72 -28.62 -2.24
CA ALA A 73 1.63 -28.57 -1.10
C ALA A 73 2.63 -27.42 -1.19
N GLY A 74 3.16 -27.15 -2.39
CA GLY A 74 4.06 -26.01 -2.62
C GLY A 74 3.38 -24.67 -2.32
N ALA A 75 2.10 -24.50 -2.69
CA ALA A 75 1.33 -23.31 -2.37
C ALA A 75 1.09 -23.15 -0.86
N VAL A 76 0.79 -24.24 -0.14
CA VAL A 76 0.62 -24.22 1.32
C VAL A 76 1.93 -23.85 2.03
N VAL A 77 3.03 -24.48 1.64
CA VAL A 77 4.37 -24.19 2.22
C VAL A 77 4.80 -22.77 1.88
N TRP A 78 4.57 -22.31 0.65
CA TRP A 78 4.80 -20.93 0.25
C TRP A 78 4.01 -19.96 1.11
N ALA A 79 2.70 -20.18 1.29
CA ALA A 79 1.84 -19.32 2.09
C ALA A 79 2.30 -19.28 3.55
N ALA A 80 2.65 -20.43 4.14
CA ALA A 80 3.20 -20.49 5.49
C ALA A 80 4.53 -19.74 5.61
N ALA A 81 5.46 -19.93 4.66
CA ALA A 81 6.73 -19.21 4.63
C ALA A 81 6.53 -17.71 4.41
N TYR A 82 5.55 -17.31 3.60
CA TYR A 82 5.21 -15.92 3.37
C TYR A 82 4.59 -15.28 4.62
N LEU A 83 3.71 -15.98 5.33
CA LEU A 83 3.15 -15.51 6.59
C LEU A 83 4.21 -15.39 7.70
N LEU A 84 5.26 -16.21 7.65
CA LEU A 84 6.28 -16.22 8.68
C LEU A 84 7.40 -15.21 8.40
N TRP A 85 7.89 -15.14 7.16
CA TRP A 85 9.04 -14.30 6.77
C TRP A 85 8.73 -13.20 5.75
N GLY A 86 7.51 -13.15 5.21
CA GLY A 86 7.10 -12.13 4.27
C GLY A 86 6.89 -10.76 4.92
N PRO A 87 6.54 -9.73 4.13
CA PRO A 87 6.28 -8.39 4.64
C PRO A 87 5.17 -8.42 5.69
N GLY A 88 5.50 -8.06 6.94
CA GLY A 88 4.55 -8.12 8.06
C GLY A 88 4.39 -9.50 8.70
N GLY A 89 5.20 -10.49 8.32
CA GLY A 89 5.18 -11.82 8.89
C GLY A 89 5.65 -11.88 10.35
N LEU A 90 5.30 -12.95 11.06
CA LEU A 90 5.56 -13.09 12.51
C LEU A 90 7.06 -13.07 12.87
N LEU A 91 7.90 -13.62 12.00
CA LEU A 91 9.37 -13.63 12.15
C LEU A 91 10.06 -12.62 11.24
N ALA A 92 9.31 -11.82 10.49
CA ALA A 92 9.89 -10.70 9.80
C ALA A 92 10.51 -9.81 10.88
N ARG A 93 11.83 -9.59 10.79
CA ARG A 93 12.48 -8.56 11.61
C ARG A 93 11.71 -7.28 11.31
N ARG A 94 10.86 -6.86 12.25
CA ARG A 94 10.46 -5.47 12.36
C ARG A 94 11.77 -4.76 12.59
N THR A 95 12.40 -4.28 11.50
CA THR A 95 13.36 -3.21 11.64
C THR A 95 12.60 -2.16 12.43
N PRO A 96 12.98 -1.89 13.70
CA PRO A 96 12.44 -0.72 14.34
C PRO A 96 12.74 0.40 13.35
N ALA A 97 11.77 1.28 13.11
CA ALA A 97 12.00 2.48 12.33
C ALA A 97 12.94 3.41 13.13
N VAL A 98 14.15 2.94 13.44
CA VAL A 98 15.28 3.78 13.81
C VAL A 98 15.74 4.31 12.47
N ARG A 99 15.16 5.46 12.17
CA ARG A 99 15.50 6.28 11.02
C ARG A 99 16.92 6.78 11.25
N ASP A 100 17.77 6.67 10.24
CA ASP A 100 18.95 7.52 10.15
C ASP A 100 18.49 8.98 10.34
N GLU A 101 19.17 9.75 11.19
CA GLU A 101 18.96 11.20 11.38
C GLU A 101 18.99 12.00 10.06
N ALA A 102 19.37 11.38 8.94
CA ALA A 102 19.47 11.95 7.61
C ALA A 102 18.12 12.16 6.88
N ASP A 103 16.98 11.76 7.44
CA ASP A 103 15.68 11.83 6.75
C ASP A 103 14.69 12.81 7.44
N THR A 104 15.25 13.88 8.00
CA THR A 104 14.55 15.09 8.46
C THR A 104 14.00 15.94 7.31
N ASP A 105 14.48 15.72 6.08
CA ASP A 105 14.13 16.51 4.89
C ASP A 105 12.97 15.93 4.06
N TYR A 106 12.23 14.95 4.58
CA TYR A 106 11.05 14.42 3.91
C TYR A 106 9.94 15.48 3.84
N VAL A 107 9.78 16.11 2.67
CA VAL A 107 8.69 17.03 2.35
C VAL A 107 7.59 16.25 1.61
N PRO A 108 6.44 16.00 2.23
CA PRO A 108 5.32 15.34 1.55
C PRO A 108 4.90 16.12 0.31
N ALA A 109 4.47 15.41 -0.73
CA ALA A 109 3.98 16.02 -1.96
C ALA A 109 2.60 16.70 -1.72
N VAL A 110 2.63 17.94 -1.23
CA VAL A 110 1.44 18.77 -1.02
C VAL A 110 1.02 19.43 -2.34
N ARG A 111 -0.28 19.37 -2.67
CA ARG A 111 -0.86 20.04 -3.85
C ARG A 111 -0.61 21.54 -3.76
N ARG A 112 -0.48 22.22 -4.90
CA ARG A 112 -0.23 23.67 -4.93
C ARG A 112 -1.32 24.48 -4.19
N SER A 113 -2.56 23.99 -4.18
CA SER A 113 -3.69 24.59 -3.46
C SER A 113 -3.54 24.55 -1.94
N ASP A 114 -2.86 23.53 -1.42
CA ASP A 114 -2.80 23.22 0.01
C ASP A 114 -1.48 23.73 0.64
N ARG A 115 -0.62 24.36 -0.18
CA ARG A 115 0.60 25.02 0.29
C ARG A 115 0.24 26.40 0.83
N HIS A 116 0.11 26.50 2.14
CA HIS A 116 -0.04 27.77 2.84
C HIS A 116 1.33 28.31 3.26
N PRO A 117 1.61 29.62 3.17
CA PRO A 117 2.86 30.21 3.65
C PRO A 117 3.11 29.93 5.15
N ASP A 118 2.04 29.92 5.94
CA ASP A 118 2.14 29.72 7.40
C ASP A 118 2.04 28.25 7.85
N ALA A 119 1.68 27.32 6.95
CA ALA A 119 1.55 25.91 7.26
C ALA A 119 2.48 25.08 6.34
N PRO A 120 3.77 24.99 6.67
CA PRO A 120 4.70 24.19 5.88
C PRO A 120 4.24 22.72 5.85
N PRO A 121 4.49 21.99 4.75
CA PRO A 121 4.20 20.57 4.67
C PRO A 121 4.81 19.79 5.84
N ARG A 122 3.96 19.21 6.69
CA ARG A 122 4.39 18.34 7.79
C ARG A 122 4.25 16.88 7.37
N ARG A 123 5.20 16.04 7.79
CA ARG A 123 5.11 14.58 7.59
C ARG A 123 3.82 14.04 8.23
N PRO A 124 3.18 13.01 7.63
CA PRO A 124 2.06 12.35 8.27
C PRO A 124 2.49 11.77 9.63
N LEU A 125 1.64 11.92 10.64
CA LEU A 125 1.89 11.39 11.98
C LEU A 125 1.97 9.85 11.92
N LEU A 126 3.02 9.30 12.52
CA LEU A 126 3.19 7.85 12.63
C LEU A 126 2.54 7.35 13.92
N ALA A 127 2.08 6.09 13.92
CA ALA A 127 1.48 5.47 15.11
C ALA A 127 2.37 5.55 16.37
N ALA A 128 3.69 5.51 16.21
CA ALA A 128 4.65 5.65 17.31
C ALA A 128 4.72 7.08 17.89
N GLU A 129 4.33 8.09 17.11
CA GLU A 129 4.29 9.49 17.51
C GLU A 129 2.98 9.87 18.22
N LEU A 130 1.94 9.04 18.10
CA LEU A 130 0.67 9.24 18.82
C LEU A 130 0.78 9.03 20.34
N GLY A 131 1.93 8.58 20.84
CA GLY A 131 2.14 8.25 22.24
C GLY A 131 1.40 6.97 22.64
N ALA A 132 1.40 6.66 23.94
CA ALA A 132 0.56 5.60 24.45
C ALA A 132 -0.92 6.04 24.35
N PRO A 133 -1.83 5.16 23.87
CA PRO A 133 -3.25 5.47 23.96
C PRO A 133 -3.60 5.74 25.43
N PRO A 134 -4.52 6.68 25.70
CA PRO A 134 -4.98 6.89 27.07
C PRO A 134 -5.46 5.55 27.65
N PRO A 135 -5.24 5.31 28.95
CA PRO A 135 -5.75 4.10 29.58
C PRO A 135 -7.27 4.02 29.35
N PRO A 136 -7.84 2.81 29.20
CA PRO A 136 -9.30 2.69 29.16
C PRO A 136 -9.88 3.35 30.42
N PRO A 137 -11.05 4.02 30.32
CA PRO A 137 -11.71 4.60 31.48
C PRO A 137 -11.89 3.50 32.53
N SER A 138 -11.60 3.82 33.79
CA SER A 138 -11.88 2.93 34.90
C SER A 138 -13.40 2.90 35.15
N GLU A 139 -13.94 1.82 35.72
CA GLU A 139 -15.37 1.77 36.08
C GLU A 139 -15.76 2.91 37.06
N ASP A 140 -14.77 3.47 37.76
CA ASP A 140 -14.92 4.65 38.63
C ASP A 140 -15.01 5.99 37.87
N ASP A 141 -14.64 6.04 36.58
CA ASP A 141 -14.76 7.25 35.73
C ASP A 141 -16.16 7.41 35.11
N GLU A 142 -17.03 6.40 35.23
CA GLU A 142 -18.44 6.44 34.82
C GLU A 142 -19.35 7.10 35.87
N GLU A 143 -18.82 8.04 36.66
CA GLU A 143 -19.65 8.88 37.52
C GLU A 143 -20.65 9.65 36.64
N GLU A 144 -21.92 9.26 36.72
CA GLU A 144 -23.03 9.91 36.06
C GLU A 144 -23.14 11.34 36.61
N ARG A 145 -22.49 12.29 35.93
CA ARG A 145 -22.53 13.70 36.30
C ARG A 145 -23.96 14.18 36.15
N THR A 146 -24.54 14.66 37.24
CA THR A 146 -25.83 15.34 37.18
C THR A 146 -25.73 16.49 36.19
N LEU A 147 -26.66 16.54 35.24
CA LEU A 147 -26.72 17.63 34.29
C LEU A 147 -26.76 18.97 35.05
N PRO A 148 -26.03 20.00 34.57
CA PRO A 148 -26.12 21.34 35.14
C PRO A 148 -27.59 21.81 35.17
N ALA A 149 -28.01 22.42 36.28
CA ALA A 149 -29.40 22.86 36.48
C ALA A 149 -29.86 23.92 35.47
N ASP A 150 -28.91 24.53 34.76
CA ASP A 150 -29.07 25.57 33.76
C ASP A 150 -29.02 25.04 32.32
N LEU A 151 -28.98 23.71 32.11
CA LEU A 151 -29.00 23.12 30.76
C LEU A 151 -30.26 23.48 29.97
N ASP A 152 -31.39 23.64 30.66
CA ASP A 152 -32.66 24.04 30.05
C ASP A 152 -32.76 25.56 29.81
N GLN A 153 -31.75 26.33 30.22
CA GLN A 153 -31.74 27.77 30.04
C GLN A 153 -31.39 28.10 28.58
N PRO A 154 -32.18 28.95 27.89
CA PRO A 154 -31.87 29.33 26.52
C PRO A 154 -30.51 30.03 26.45
N LEU A 155 -29.74 29.78 25.38
CA LEU A 155 -28.41 30.37 25.16
C LEU A 155 -28.42 31.91 25.25
N ALA A 156 -29.55 32.55 24.89
CA ALA A 156 -29.80 33.99 25.02
C ALA A 156 -29.72 34.52 26.47
N ALA A 157 -29.86 33.65 27.48
CA ALA A 157 -29.77 34.06 28.87
C ALA A 157 -28.32 34.23 29.36
N PHE A 158 -27.36 33.52 28.74
CA PHE A 158 -25.94 33.65 29.05
C PHE A 158 -25.29 34.80 28.28
N ASP A 159 -25.73 35.01 27.03
CA ASP A 159 -25.30 36.13 26.19
C ASP A 159 -26.49 36.66 25.36
N PRO A 160 -27.22 37.68 25.86
CA PRO A 160 -28.39 38.22 25.18
C PRO A 160 -28.08 38.94 23.87
N ASP A 161 -26.84 39.35 23.65
CA ASP A 161 -26.42 40.04 22.43
C ASP A 161 -25.93 39.05 21.35
N SER A 162 -25.67 37.79 21.71
CA SER A 162 -25.24 36.74 20.78
C SER A 162 -26.30 36.35 19.73
N MET A 163 -27.58 36.38 20.11
CA MET A 163 -28.69 36.07 19.22
C MET A 163 -29.48 37.33 18.91
N ARG A 164 -29.49 37.75 17.65
CA ARG A 164 -30.31 38.88 17.20
C ARG A 164 -31.79 38.54 17.36
N ALA A 165 -32.54 39.41 18.03
CA ALA A 165 -33.99 39.27 18.18
C ALA A 165 -34.74 39.26 16.84
N VAL A 166 -34.11 39.77 15.78
CA VAL A 166 -34.65 39.79 14.42
C VAL A 166 -33.62 39.13 13.48
N PRO A 167 -34.01 38.11 12.69
CA PRO A 167 -33.17 37.57 11.63
C PRO A 167 -32.66 38.69 10.74
N ARG A 168 -31.36 38.69 10.43
CA ARG A 168 -30.80 39.69 9.51
C ARG A 168 -31.44 39.51 8.15
N GLU A 169 -31.94 40.61 7.58
CA GLU A 169 -32.41 40.59 6.19
C GLU A 169 -31.28 40.10 5.27
N PRO A 170 -31.58 39.18 4.33
CA PRO A 170 -30.57 38.69 3.40
C PRO A 170 -30.07 39.88 2.58
N MET A 171 -28.81 40.26 2.80
CA MET A 171 -28.20 41.28 1.95
C MET A 171 -28.02 40.71 0.54
N PRO A 172 -28.29 41.49 -0.51
CA PRO A 172 -27.98 41.08 -1.87
C PRO A 172 -26.49 40.77 -1.96
N ILE A 173 -26.15 39.50 -2.17
CA ILE A 173 -24.77 39.10 -2.43
C ILE A 173 -24.44 39.66 -3.81
N ALA A 174 -23.46 40.59 -3.86
CA ALA A 174 -22.97 41.07 -5.13
C ALA A 174 -22.49 39.86 -5.96
N PRO A 175 -22.82 39.78 -7.27
CA PRO A 175 -22.35 38.70 -8.11
C PRO A 175 -20.82 38.62 -8.00
N MET A 176 -20.34 37.44 -7.60
CA MET A 176 -18.92 37.18 -7.47
C MET A 176 -18.27 37.44 -8.83
N HIS A 177 -17.36 38.42 -8.89
CA HIS A 177 -16.62 38.70 -10.11
C HIS A 177 -15.74 37.47 -10.38
N GLU A 178 -16.04 36.72 -11.44
CA GLU A 178 -15.11 35.73 -11.94
C GLU A 178 -13.87 36.50 -12.41
N PRO A 179 -12.68 36.25 -11.84
CA PRO A 179 -11.48 36.92 -12.31
C PRO A 179 -11.27 36.58 -13.78
N ASP A 180 -11.07 37.60 -14.61
CA ASP A 180 -10.80 37.47 -16.03
C ASP A 180 -9.71 36.41 -16.26
N VAL A 181 -10.03 35.44 -17.11
CA VAL A 181 -9.18 34.27 -17.43
C VAL A 181 -7.83 34.68 -18.06
N GLU A 182 -7.64 35.96 -18.39
CA GLU A 182 -6.44 36.46 -19.07
C GLU A 182 -5.18 36.53 -18.19
N GLU A 183 -5.29 36.57 -16.86
CA GLU A 183 -4.08 36.62 -16.01
C GLU A 183 -3.47 35.24 -15.71
N LYS A 184 -4.17 34.15 -16.09
CA LYS A 184 -3.68 32.77 -15.93
C LYS A 184 -3.14 32.20 -17.23
N GLY A 185 -1.94 32.64 -17.58
CA GLY A 185 -1.06 31.89 -18.45
C GLY A 185 -0.44 32.77 -19.52
N ALA A 186 0.81 33.17 -19.29
CA ALA A 186 1.73 33.38 -20.40
C ALA A 186 1.64 32.14 -21.30
N ARG A 187 0.90 32.26 -22.42
CA ARG A 187 0.93 31.29 -23.51
C ARG A 187 2.39 31.21 -23.91
N LEU A 188 3.05 30.10 -23.56
CA LEU A 188 4.29 29.74 -24.22
C LEU A 188 4.01 29.77 -25.73
N PRO A 189 4.89 30.39 -26.55
CA PRO A 189 4.72 30.33 -27.98
C PRO A 189 4.55 28.86 -28.40
N PRO A 190 3.64 28.56 -29.33
CA PRO A 190 3.46 27.20 -29.81
C PRO A 190 4.82 26.64 -30.25
N PRO A 191 5.15 25.39 -29.90
CA PRO A 191 6.44 24.80 -30.26
C PRO A 191 6.61 24.83 -31.78
N ASP A 192 7.74 25.35 -32.23
CA ASP A 192 8.09 25.47 -33.65
C ASP A 192 8.41 24.08 -34.20
N PRO A 193 7.56 23.49 -35.07
CA PRO A 193 7.72 22.12 -35.54
C PRO A 193 8.98 21.91 -36.39
N GLN A 194 9.65 22.98 -36.83
CA GLN A 194 10.88 22.88 -37.62
C GLN A 194 12.12 22.59 -36.78
N ASN A 195 12.07 22.78 -35.45
CA ASN A 195 13.22 22.55 -34.56
C ASN A 195 13.16 21.24 -33.75
N ASP A 196 12.07 20.47 -33.89
CA ASP A 196 11.83 19.24 -33.13
C ASP A 196 11.97 17.97 -34.00
N SER A 197 13.06 17.86 -34.77
CA SER A 197 13.44 16.54 -35.29
C SER A 197 13.89 15.67 -34.10
N ILE A 198 13.56 14.38 -34.12
CA ILE A 198 13.95 13.44 -33.05
C ILE A 198 15.48 13.49 -32.79
N GLU A 199 16.25 13.74 -33.85
CA GLU A 199 17.70 13.90 -33.79
C GLU A 199 18.13 15.14 -32.99
N SER A 200 17.45 16.28 -33.15
CA SER A 200 17.78 17.51 -32.39
C SER A 200 17.48 17.34 -30.90
N LEU A 201 16.44 16.57 -30.56
CA LEU A 201 16.08 16.24 -29.18
C LEU A 201 17.08 15.27 -28.54
N LEU A 202 17.54 14.27 -29.28
CA LEU A 202 18.59 13.36 -28.81
C LEU A 202 19.91 14.08 -28.60
N ASP A 203 20.31 14.94 -29.54
CA ASP A 203 21.56 15.68 -29.47
C ASP A 203 21.55 16.71 -28.31
N ARG A 204 20.39 17.32 -28.05
CA ARG A 204 20.18 18.18 -26.87
C ARG A 204 20.24 17.39 -25.56
N LEU A 205 19.64 16.20 -25.52
CA LEU A 205 19.65 15.32 -24.35
C LEU A 205 21.08 14.87 -24.00
N GLU A 206 21.86 14.50 -25.02
CA GLU A 206 23.23 14.04 -24.86
C GLU A 206 24.15 15.15 -24.35
N ARG A 207 23.98 16.39 -24.87
CA ARG A 207 24.67 17.59 -24.34
C ARG A 207 24.34 17.88 -22.88
N ASP A 208 23.06 17.79 -22.49
CA ASP A 208 22.65 18.03 -21.12
C ASP A 208 23.14 16.94 -20.15
N ALA A 209 23.21 15.67 -20.61
CA ALA A 209 23.80 14.58 -19.85
C ALA A 209 25.31 14.80 -19.62
N ALA A 210 26.05 15.21 -20.65
CA ALA A 210 27.47 15.52 -20.55
C ALA A 210 27.76 16.68 -19.58
N ARG A 211 26.96 17.75 -19.63
CA ARG A 211 27.07 18.88 -18.69
C ARG A 211 26.84 18.48 -17.24
N ARG A 212 25.89 17.58 -16.97
CA ARG A 212 25.65 17.06 -15.61
C ARG A 212 26.80 16.21 -15.10
N LYS A 213 27.45 15.43 -15.98
CA LYS A 213 28.60 14.61 -15.63
C LYS A 213 29.80 15.47 -15.22
N MET A 214 30.04 16.59 -15.91
CA MET A 214 31.11 17.55 -15.56
C MET A 214 30.84 18.36 -14.29
N LYS A 215 29.57 18.60 -13.92
CA LYS A 215 29.22 19.40 -12.75
C LYS A 215 29.22 18.61 -11.43
N ARG A 216 29.50 17.30 -11.46
CA ARG A 216 29.56 16.47 -10.26
C ARG A 216 31.04 16.38 -9.82
N PRO A 217 31.46 17.08 -8.76
CA PRO A 217 32.77 16.82 -8.16
C PRO A 217 32.77 15.42 -7.54
N ASP A 218 33.88 14.70 -7.75
CA ASP A 218 34.14 13.38 -7.16
C ASP A 218 34.18 13.43 -5.62
#